data_AF-A0A9D1GE93-F1
#
_entry.id   AF-A0A9D1GE93-F1
#
_cell.length_a   1.000
_cell.length_b   1.000
_cell.length_c   1.000
_cell.angle_alpha   90.00
_cell.angle_beta   90.00
_cell.angle_gamma   90.00
#
_symmetry.space_group_name_H-M   'P 1'
#
loop_
_entity.id
_entity.type
_entity.pdbx_description
1 polymer ?
#
loop_
_entity_poly.entity_id
_entity_poly.type
_entity_poly.pdbx_seq_one_letter_code
_entity_poly.pdbx_strand_id
1 'polypeptide(L)'
;MNNCLVTKLPGKVTDTSLLKVGDMKFHIVLNEGEQSLFTIQAVLGGKVTATIANVVKGNPTFSDGSLTIVNNSEFPKPIYQTSVATEYQEFDIVISNKYDLRYLDSPTCTMGAFDMKSLEYCSRLETICINGEMVGDSSVLRGMTALQALFVRGAGFRLDLNDLKECPLKTLEVDSRAGSDMKFSIEPLRNMTHKRLTNLTLSGMYGTEHRGITGDLSVLQGFTGLKKLSISYTSIGGNLSALSGFAELEGVYASECNFEGDLTDLPPKCYVFSNNAGSKNTWFTWTEDARAFKGSCVLSIEFPINLKGSDLYFMVKDQSVCFPAEDEDKENRQSIICVNTDDNHQQFLLDCDNLLLSDLIASEVTKLEIDGVLFIENSEIVYEGLG
;
A
#
# COMPACT_ATOMS: atom_id res chain seq x y z
N MET A 1 -8.21 28.37 -32.30
CA MET A 1 -9.49 27.66 -32.06
C MET A 1 -9.50 26.43 -32.96
N ASN A 2 -9.04 25.28 -32.45
CA ASN A 2 -9.11 24.02 -33.18
C ASN A 2 -10.25 23.21 -32.61
N ASN A 3 -11.46 23.44 -33.12
CA ASN A 3 -12.60 22.56 -32.85
C ASN A 3 -12.31 21.23 -33.55
N CYS A 4 -11.90 20.22 -32.78
CA CYS A 4 -11.88 18.85 -33.27
C CYS A 4 -13.35 18.42 -33.45
N LEU A 5 -13.84 18.49 -34.68
CA LEU A 5 -15.14 17.96 -35.08
C LEU A 5 -15.07 16.43 -35.00
N VAL A 6 -15.47 15.86 -33.86
CA VAL A 6 -15.87 14.45 -33.82
C VAL A 6 -17.22 14.35 -34.53
N THR A 7 -17.18 14.25 -35.86
CA THR A 7 -18.36 13.89 -36.64
C THR A 7 -18.76 12.47 -36.26
N LYS A 8 -19.91 12.33 -35.57
CA LYS A 8 -20.64 11.06 -35.55
C LYS A 8 -20.95 10.70 -37.00
N LEU A 9 -20.14 9.82 -37.60
CA LEU A 9 -20.43 9.28 -38.93
C LEU A 9 -21.75 8.50 -38.82
N PRO A 10 -22.77 8.80 -39.64
CA PRO A 10 -24.02 8.05 -39.69
C PRO A 10 -23.77 6.72 -40.44
N GLY A 11 -22.98 5.84 -39.82
CA GLY A 11 -22.67 4.50 -40.32
C GLY A 11 -22.94 3.50 -39.21
N LYS A 12 -23.67 2.43 -39.54
CA LYS A 12 -23.86 1.30 -38.62
C LYS A 12 -22.60 0.43 -38.74
N VAL A 13 -21.72 0.48 -37.74
CA VAL A 13 -20.59 -0.45 -37.65
C VAL A 13 -21.16 -1.83 -37.30
N THR A 14 -21.04 -2.79 -38.23
CA THR A 14 -21.49 -4.18 -38.03
C THR A 14 -20.39 -5.08 -37.47
N ASP A 15 -19.16 -4.58 -37.38
CA ASP A 15 -18.05 -5.29 -36.76
C ASP A 15 -18.17 -5.21 -35.24
N THR A 16 -18.64 -6.30 -34.64
CA THR A 16 -18.77 -6.44 -33.18
C THR A 16 -17.43 -6.63 -32.48
N SER A 17 -16.32 -6.80 -33.22
CA SER A 17 -14.97 -6.86 -32.65
C SER A 17 -14.44 -5.48 -32.25
N LEU A 18 -15.02 -4.39 -32.78
CA LEU A 18 -14.64 -3.02 -32.44
C LEU A 18 -15.37 -2.54 -31.18
N LEU A 19 -14.60 -2.06 -30.19
CA LEU A 19 -15.18 -1.35 -29.04
C LEU A 19 -15.91 -0.08 -29.51
N LYS A 20 -17.09 0.19 -28.92
CA LYS A 20 -17.75 1.46 -29.15
C LYS A 20 -16.99 2.57 -28.42
N VAL A 21 -17.14 3.80 -28.91
CA VAL A 21 -16.63 4.97 -28.20
C VAL A 21 -17.27 5.05 -26.81
N GLY A 22 -16.45 5.12 -25.78
CA GLY A 22 -16.91 5.12 -24.38
C GLY A 22 -17.04 3.73 -23.76
N ASP A 23 -16.68 2.67 -24.48
CA ASP A 23 -16.51 1.34 -23.90
C ASP A 23 -15.06 1.13 -23.43
N MET A 24 -14.90 0.28 -22.42
CA MET A 24 -13.63 -0.35 -22.06
C MET A 24 -13.85 -1.86 -21.89
N LYS A 25 -12.78 -2.65 -22.01
CA LYS A 25 -12.88 -4.11 -22.10
C LYS A 25 -11.86 -4.78 -21.22
N PHE A 26 -12.29 -5.87 -20.59
CA PHE A 26 -11.44 -6.81 -19.87
C PHE A 26 -11.65 -8.20 -20.46
N HIS A 27 -10.57 -8.87 -20.80
CA HIS A 27 -10.62 -10.23 -21.30
C HIS A 27 -10.46 -11.21 -20.13
N ILE A 28 -11.39 -12.15 -19.99
CA ILE A 28 -11.53 -13.01 -18.81
C ILE A 28 -11.34 -14.47 -19.23
N VAL A 29 -10.58 -15.21 -18.41
CA VAL A 29 -10.45 -16.66 -18.50
C VAL A 29 -10.74 -17.26 -17.14
N LEU A 30 -11.66 -18.22 -17.11
CA LEU A 30 -12.02 -18.95 -15.89
C LEU A 30 -11.82 -20.45 -16.11
N ASN A 31 -11.10 -21.10 -15.19
CA ASN A 31 -11.11 -22.54 -15.04
C ASN A 31 -12.34 -23.00 -14.24
N GLU A 32 -12.62 -24.31 -14.27
CA GLU A 32 -13.69 -24.89 -13.44
C GLU A 32 -13.48 -24.55 -11.95
N GLY A 33 -14.53 -24.02 -11.32
CA GLY A 33 -14.52 -23.58 -9.93
C GLY A 33 -14.08 -22.13 -9.70
N GLU A 34 -13.59 -21.43 -10.73
CA GLU A 34 -13.21 -20.02 -10.62
C GLU A 34 -14.40 -19.07 -10.87
N GLN A 35 -14.27 -17.84 -10.37
CA GLN A 35 -15.16 -16.73 -10.68
C GLN A 35 -14.38 -15.42 -10.73
N SER A 36 -14.86 -14.46 -11.51
CA SER A 36 -14.28 -13.12 -11.57
C SER A 36 -15.06 -12.16 -10.68
N LEU A 37 -14.35 -11.38 -9.85
CA LEU A 37 -14.91 -10.33 -8.99
C LEU A 37 -14.45 -8.96 -9.47
N PHE A 38 -15.32 -7.95 -9.33
CA PHE A 38 -15.01 -6.55 -9.67
C PHE A 38 -15.98 -5.58 -9.02
N THR A 39 -15.68 -4.29 -9.12
CA THR A 39 -16.62 -3.21 -8.76
C THR A 39 -16.60 -2.12 -9.81
N ILE A 40 -17.78 -1.71 -10.26
CA ILE A 40 -17.95 -0.49 -11.04
C ILE A 40 -18.98 0.38 -10.38
N GLN A 41 -18.74 1.69 -10.34
CA GLN A 41 -19.72 2.64 -9.84
C GLN A 41 -19.79 3.85 -10.73
N ALA A 42 -21.00 4.22 -11.14
CA ALA A 42 -21.25 5.48 -11.82
C ALA A 42 -21.19 6.67 -10.84
N VAL A 43 -20.91 7.86 -11.34
CA VAL A 43 -21.20 9.12 -10.64
C VAL A 43 -22.70 9.26 -10.35
N LEU A 44 -23.05 10.08 -9.35
CA LEU A 44 -24.45 10.34 -8.99
C LEU A 44 -25.26 10.80 -10.22
N GLY A 45 -26.35 10.08 -10.51
CA GLY A 45 -27.22 10.35 -11.67
C GLY A 45 -26.64 9.88 -13.02
N GLY A 46 -25.44 9.29 -13.02
CA GLY A 46 -24.85 8.60 -14.17
C GLY A 46 -25.28 7.14 -14.25
N LYS A 47 -24.87 6.49 -15.34
CA LYS A 47 -25.14 5.05 -15.57
C LYS A 47 -23.98 4.40 -16.29
N VAL A 48 -23.46 3.33 -15.71
CA VAL A 48 -22.50 2.43 -16.34
C VAL A 48 -23.09 1.03 -16.45
N THR A 49 -22.60 0.25 -17.41
CA THR A 49 -23.13 -1.09 -17.67
C THR A 49 -21.98 -2.03 -17.97
N ALA A 50 -21.87 -3.13 -17.22
CA ALA A 50 -20.98 -4.23 -17.55
C ALA A 50 -21.75 -5.31 -18.30
N THR A 51 -21.23 -5.75 -19.44
CA THR A 51 -21.85 -6.77 -20.29
C THR A 51 -20.87 -7.90 -20.55
N ILE A 52 -21.29 -9.14 -20.36
CA ILE A 52 -20.56 -10.30 -20.88
C ILE A 52 -20.76 -10.33 -22.39
N ALA A 53 -19.65 -10.23 -23.13
CA ALA A 53 -19.63 -10.13 -24.58
C ALA A 53 -18.50 -10.99 -25.15
N ASN A 54 -18.50 -11.18 -26.48
CA ASN A 54 -17.46 -11.90 -27.22
C ASN A 54 -17.09 -13.25 -26.58
N VAL A 55 -18.10 -14.04 -26.20
CA VAL A 55 -17.89 -15.36 -25.61
C VAL A 55 -17.18 -16.25 -26.63
N VAL A 56 -15.93 -16.58 -26.34
CA VAL A 56 -15.10 -17.48 -27.14
C VAL A 56 -15.44 -18.93 -26.77
N LYS A 57 -15.62 -19.21 -25.48
CA LYS A 57 -15.92 -20.55 -24.97
C LYS A 57 -16.78 -20.53 -23.69
N GLY A 58 -17.64 -21.55 -23.58
CA GLY A 58 -18.51 -21.79 -22.43
C GLY A 58 -19.78 -20.93 -22.43
N ASN A 59 -20.50 -20.92 -21.30
CA ASN A 59 -21.74 -20.17 -21.12
C ASN A 59 -21.68 -19.23 -19.89
N PRO A 60 -20.81 -18.21 -19.93
CA PRO A 60 -20.63 -17.29 -18.81
C PRO A 60 -21.90 -16.48 -18.54
N THR A 61 -22.19 -16.27 -17.25
CA THR A 61 -23.22 -15.36 -16.75
C THR A 61 -22.68 -14.62 -15.54
N PHE A 62 -23.33 -13.51 -15.18
CA PHE A 62 -23.18 -12.94 -13.85
C PHE A 62 -23.89 -13.81 -12.81
N SER A 63 -23.56 -13.63 -11.54
CA SER A 63 -24.11 -14.45 -10.44
C SER A 63 -25.64 -14.41 -10.31
N ASP A 64 -26.31 -13.40 -10.87
CA ASP A 64 -27.77 -13.31 -10.97
C ASP A 64 -28.36 -14.03 -12.21
N GLY A 65 -27.52 -14.73 -12.98
CA GLY A 65 -27.85 -15.41 -14.22
C GLY A 65 -27.96 -14.46 -15.43
N SER A 66 -27.75 -13.16 -15.27
CA SER A 66 -27.81 -12.19 -16.35
C SER A 66 -26.53 -12.14 -17.18
N LEU A 67 -26.59 -11.50 -18.34
CA LEU A 67 -25.41 -11.14 -19.14
C LEU A 67 -25.03 -9.67 -18.96
N THR A 68 -25.78 -8.91 -18.16
CA THR A 68 -25.64 -7.46 -18.07
C THR A 68 -25.94 -6.96 -16.67
N ILE A 69 -24.97 -6.25 -16.10
CA ILE A 69 -25.11 -5.52 -14.84
C ILE A 69 -25.24 -4.03 -15.15
N VAL A 70 -26.22 -3.38 -14.54
CA VAL A 70 -26.39 -1.93 -14.61
C VAL A 70 -26.10 -1.32 -13.24
N ASN A 71 -25.19 -0.35 -13.20
CA ASN A 71 -24.95 0.46 -12.00
C ASN A 71 -25.40 1.90 -12.26
N ASN A 72 -26.38 2.37 -11.47
CA ASN A 72 -26.91 3.74 -11.49
C ASN A 72 -26.47 4.53 -10.25
N SER A 73 -25.21 4.39 -9.81
CA SER A 73 -24.66 5.06 -8.63
C SER A 73 -25.22 4.61 -7.27
N GLU A 74 -25.72 3.38 -7.18
CA GLU A 74 -26.17 2.81 -5.91
C GLU A 74 -25.01 2.76 -4.90
N PHE A 75 -25.31 3.18 -3.67
CA PHE A 75 -24.42 3.06 -2.51
C PHE A 75 -24.89 1.86 -1.68
N PRO A 76 -23.98 1.05 -1.09
CA PRO A 76 -22.52 1.15 -1.08
C PRO A 76 -21.83 0.34 -2.22
N LYS A 77 -20.54 0.62 -2.44
CA LYS A 77 -19.62 -0.01 -3.43
C LYS A 77 -19.98 -1.49 -3.72
N PRO A 78 -20.76 -1.78 -4.76
CA PRO A 78 -21.30 -3.11 -4.98
C PRO A 78 -20.21 -4.02 -5.54
N ILE A 79 -19.99 -5.17 -4.90
CA ILE A 79 -19.13 -6.21 -5.45
C ILE A 79 -19.95 -7.01 -6.45
N TYR A 80 -19.55 -6.94 -7.70
CA TYR A 80 -20.11 -7.74 -8.78
C TYR A 80 -19.24 -8.97 -9.01
N GLN A 81 -19.88 -10.05 -9.42
CA GLN A 81 -19.17 -11.30 -9.72
C GLN A 81 -19.86 -12.10 -10.82
N THR A 82 -19.07 -12.85 -11.56
CA THR A 82 -19.56 -13.88 -12.48
C THR A 82 -20.15 -15.05 -11.68
N SER A 83 -20.98 -15.87 -12.31
CA SER A 83 -21.27 -17.21 -11.80
C SER A 83 -19.98 -18.02 -11.72
N VAL A 84 -19.91 -18.95 -10.76
CA VAL A 84 -18.81 -19.92 -10.69
C VAL A 84 -18.79 -20.74 -11.98
N ALA A 85 -17.64 -20.81 -12.62
CA ALA A 85 -17.48 -21.51 -13.88
C ALA A 85 -17.61 -23.02 -13.67
N THR A 86 -18.52 -23.66 -14.41
CA THR A 86 -18.72 -25.12 -14.39
C THR A 86 -17.86 -25.86 -15.43
N GLU A 87 -17.12 -25.10 -16.23
CA GLU A 87 -16.22 -25.55 -17.28
C GLU A 87 -15.23 -24.43 -17.59
N TYR A 88 -14.24 -24.67 -18.44
CA TYR A 88 -13.38 -23.60 -18.94
C TYR A 88 -14.20 -22.57 -19.73
N GLN A 89 -14.09 -21.30 -19.35
CA GLN A 89 -14.78 -20.17 -20.00
C GLN A 89 -13.79 -19.10 -20.43
N GLU A 90 -14.03 -18.53 -21.62
CA GLU A 90 -13.23 -17.43 -22.17
C GLU A 90 -14.18 -16.43 -22.82
N PHE A 91 -14.14 -15.18 -22.36
CA PHE A 91 -15.08 -14.13 -22.77
C PHE A 91 -14.54 -12.74 -22.43
N ASP A 92 -15.23 -11.70 -22.88
CA ASP A 92 -14.94 -10.32 -22.50
C ASP A 92 -16.00 -9.78 -21.54
N ILE A 93 -15.59 -8.98 -20.55
CA ILE A 93 -16.47 -8.05 -19.85
C ILE A 93 -16.26 -6.66 -20.45
N VAL A 94 -17.31 -6.10 -21.05
CA VAL A 94 -17.32 -4.76 -21.64
C VAL A 94 -18.06 -3.80 -20.70
N ILE A 95 -17.37 -2.76 -20.24
CA ILE A 95 -17.99 -1.67 -19.48
C ILE A 95 -18.30 -0.53 -20.45
N SER A 96 -19.59 -0.24 -20.62
CA SER A 96 -20.08 0.88 -21.41
C SER A 96 -20.31 2.13 -20.58
N ASN A 97 -20.24 3.28 -21.25
CA ASN A 97 -20.31 4.62 -20.64
C ASN A 97 -19.21 4.89 -19.62
N LYS A 98 -17.98 4.47 -19.91
CA LYS A 98 -16.82 4.61 -19.00
C LYS A 98 -16.56 6.04 -18.49
N TYR A 99 -17.02 7.04 -19.22
CA TYR A 99 -16.90 8.45 -18.84
C TYR A 99 -17.68 8.81 -17.57
N ASP A 100 -18.71 8.04 -17.22
CA ASP A 100 -19.47 8.20 -15.99
C ASP A 100 -18.91 7.39 -14.83
N LEU A 101 -17.82 6.63 -15.02
CA LEU A 101 -17.21 5.88 -13.93
C LEU A 101 -16.64 6.84 -12.88
N ARG A 102 -17.04 6.57 -11.64
CA ARG A 102 -16.52 7.14 -10.41
C ARG A 102 -15.57 6.18 -9.71
N TYR A 103 -15.87 4.89 -9.77
CA TYR A 103 -15.08 3.83 -9.15
C TYR A 103 -14.89 2.70 -10.17
N LEU A 104 -13.65 2.27 -10.34
CA LEU A 104 -13.29 1.10 -11.13
C LEU A 104 -12.36 0.22 -10.29
N ASP A 105 -12.78 -1.01 -10.03
CA ASP A 105 -11.91 -2.12 -9.64
C ASP A 105 -12.01 -3.18 -10.72
N SER A 106 -10.89 -3.48 -11.36
CA SER A 106 -10.86 -4.35 -12.54
C SER A 106 -11.26 -5.79 -12.17
N PRO A 107 -11.95 -6.49 -13.08
CA PRO A 107 -12.16 -7.94 -12.98
C PRO A 107 -10.92 -8.72 -12.57
N THR A 108 -11.09 -9.69 -11.68
CA THR A 108 -10.09 -10.74 -11.44
C THR A 108 -10.10 -11.76 -12.57
N CYS A 109 -9.09 -12.64 -12.62
CA CYS A 109 -8.96 -13.66 -13.67
C CYS A 109 -8.90 -13.08 -15.09
N THR A 110 -8.35 -11.87 -15.23
CA THR A 110 -8.09 -11.26 -16.53
C THR A 110 -6.90 -11.91 -17.20
N MET A 111 -7.02 -12.20 -18.49
CA MET A 111 -5.90 -12.63 -19.32
C MET A 111 -5.44 -11.48 -20.23
N GLY A 112 -4.16 -11.14 -20.13
CA GLY A 112 -3.55 -10.01 -20.86
C GLY A 112 -3.46 -8.73 -20.02
N ALA A 113 -2.67 -7.78 -20.52
CA ALA A 113 -2.43 -6.53 -19.84
C ALA A 113 -3.56 -5.50 -20.07
N PHE A 114 -3.87 -4.74 -19.03
CA PHE A 114 -4.76 -3.59 -19.10
C PHE A 114 -4.06 -2.41 -19.79
N ASP A 115 -4.55 -2.02 -20.97
CA ASP A 115 -4.08 -0.84 -21.68
C ASP A 115 -4.65 0.44 -21.04
N MET A 116 -3.77 1.26 -20.47
CA MET A 116 -4.08 2.54 -19.83
C MET A 116 -4.85 3.50 -20.74
N LYS A 117 -4.70 3.40 -22.07
CA LYS A 117 -5.50 4.19 -23.02
C LYS A 117 -7.00 3.98 -22.83
N SER A 118 -7.41 2.85 -22.25
CA SER A 118 -8.80 2.59 -21.86
C SER A 118 -9.33 3.60 -20.83
N LEU A 119 -8.47 4.32 -20.11
CA LEU A 119 -8.85 5.37 -19.16
C LEU A 119 -8.99 6.76 -19.78
N GLU A 120 -8.72 6.92 -21.08
CA GLU A 120 -8.80 8.22 -21.75
C GLU A 120 -10.20 8.84 -21.59
N TYR A 121 -10.25 10.12 -21.20
CA TYR A 121 -11.48 10.88 -20.90
C TYR A 121 -12.30 10.38 -19.69
N CYS A 122 -11.80 9.46 -18.86
CA CYS A 122 -12.47 9.04 -17.63
C CYS A 122 -12.20 10.00 -16.45
N SER A 123 -12.41 11.30 -16.65
CA SER A 123 -12.02 12.36 -15.69
C SER A 123 -12.81 12.37 -14.37
N ARG A 124 -13.89 11.59 -14.28
CA ARG A 124 -14.76 11.45 -13.12
C ARG A 124 -14.33 10.36 -12.14
N LEU A 125 -13.32 9.55 -12.49
CA LEU A 125 -12.81 8.49 -11.63
C LEU A 125 -12.20 9.07 -10.36
N GLU A 126 -12.73 8.66 -9.22
CA GLU A 126 -12.20 8.93 -7.88
C GLU A 126 -11.32 7.78 -7.38
N THR A 127 -11.58 6.56 -7.85
CA THR A 127 -10.81 5.37 -7.48
C THR A 127 -10.57 4.47 -8.68
N ILE A 128 -9.33 4.05 -8.82
CA ILE A 128 -8.88 3.08 -9.82
C ILE A 128 -8.14 1.98 -9.08
N CYS A 129 -8.63 0.76 -9.16
CA CYS A 129 -7.94 -0.45 -8.76
C CYS A 129 -7.73 -1.30 -10.02
N ILE A 130 -6.48 -1.54 -10.37
CA ILE A 130 -6.13 -2.46 -11.46
C ILE A 130 -5.38 -3.63 -10.87
N ASN A 131 -5.93 -4.82 -11.12
CA ASN A 131 -5.37 -6.10 -10.78
C ASN A 131 -4.73 -6.69 -12.04
N GLY A 132 -3.46 -7.09 -11.97
CA GLY A 132 -2.75 -7.71 -13.09
C GLY A 132 -1.85 -6.76 -13.88
N GLU A 133 -1.46 -7.18 -15.09
CA GLU A 133 -0.48 -6.44 -15.89
C GLU A 133 -1.06 -5.13 -16.42
N MET A 134 -0.30 -4.03 -16.35
CA MET A 134 -0.69 -2.74 -16.94
C MET A 134 0.31 -2.31 -18.01
N VAL A 135 -0.19 -1.90 -19.17
CA VAL A 135 0.61 -1.42 -20.30
C VAL A 135 0.09 -0.07 -20.82
N GLY A 136 0.92 0.62 -21.59
CA GLY A 136 0.58 1.92 -22.16
C GLY A 136 1.26 3.08 -21.42
N ASP A 137 0.91 4.29 -21.84
CA ASP A 137 1.48 5.54 -21.30
C ASP A 137 0.64 6.05 -20.11
N SER A 138 1.28 6.31 -18.98
CA SER A 138 0.63 6.84 -17.77
C SER A 138 0.16 8.27 -17.90
N SER A 139 0.50 8.97 -18.99
CA SER A 139 0.09 10.35 -19.23
C SER A 139 -1.43 10.55 -19.28
N VAL A 140 -2.21 9.49 -19.49
CA VAL A 140 -3.69 9.51 -19.38
C VAL A 140 -4.18 9.89 -17.99
N LEU A 141 -3.35 9.72 -16.95
CA LEU A 141 -3.67 10.11 -15.57
C LEU A 141 -3.52 11.62 -15.37
N ARG A 142 -2.82 12.32 -16.27
CA ARG A 142 -2.66 13.78 -16.20
C ARG A 142 -4.03 14.45 -16.25
N GLY A 143 -4.35 15.20 -15.21
CA GLY A 143 -5.62 15.93 -15.12
C GLY A 143 -6.79 15.10 -14.60
N MET A 144 -6.57 13.89 -14.07
CA MET A 144 -7.56 13.18 -13.25
C MET A 144 -7.76 13.88 -11.90
N THR A 145 -8.36 15.07 -11.93
CA THR A 145 -8.54 15.96 -10.77
C THR A 145 -9.55 15.45 -9.74
N ALA A 146 -10.27 14.37 -10.03
CA ALA A 146 -11.13 13.67 -9.07
C ALA A 146 -10.43 12.48 -8.39
N LEU A 147 -9.28 12.01 -8.91
CA LEU A 147 -8.64 10.77 -8.50
C LEU A 147 -8.05 10.90 -7.09
N GLN A 148 -8.68 10.19 -6.14
CA GLN A 148 -8.32 10.18 -4.73
C GLN A 148 -7.60 8.90 -4.33
N ALA A 149 -7.80 7.80 -5.05
CA ALA A 149 -7.16 6.53 -4.74
C ALA A 149 -6.74 5.80 -6.01
N LEU A 150 -5.46 5.41 -6.06
CA LEU A 150 -4.90 4.58 -7.12
C LEU A 150 -4.28 3.34 -6.48
N PHE A 151 -4.75 2.17 -6.91
CA PHE A 151 -4.23 0.87 -6.53
C PHE A 151 -3.79 0.16 -7.80
N VAL A 152 -2.51 -0.17 -7.87
CA VAL A 152 -1.96 -0.98 -8.95
C VAL A 152 -1.29 -2.20 -8.35
N ARG A 153 -1.95 -3.35 -8.52
CA ARG A 153 -1.62 -4.63 -7.90
C ARG A 153 -1.35 -5.63 -8.99
N GLY A 154 -0.09 -5.87 -9.34
CA GLY A 154 0.20 -6.70 -10.50
C GLY A 154 1.59 -6.55 -11.08
N ALA A 155 1.81 -7.24 -12.20
CA ALA A 155 3.04 -7.18 -12.96
C ALA A 155 3.07 -5.94 -13.91
N GLY A 156 4.24 -5.48 -14.32
CA GLY A 156 4.46 -4.78 -15.59
C GLY A 156 4.09 -3.30 -15.66
N PHE A 157 3.57 -2.70 -14.60
CA PHE A 157 3.19 -1.29 -14.61
C PHE A 157 4.40 -0.34 -14.64
N ARG A 158 4.49 0.51 -15.66
CA ARG A 158 5.44 1.64 -15.68
C ARG A 158 4.68 2.93 -15.40
N LEU A 159 4.75 3.36 -14.15
CA LEU A 159 4.18 4.64 -13.72
C LEU A 159 5.25 5.72 -13.71
N ASP A 160 5.06 6.77 -14.52
CA ASP A 160 5.72 8.05 -14.22
C ASP A 160 4.90 8.78 -13.15
N LEU A 161 5.44 8.83 -11.92
CA LEU A 161 4.80 9.50 -10.80
C LEU A 161 4.56 11.01 -11.05
N ASN A 162 5.22 11.64 -12.02
CA ASN A 162 4.88 13.01 -12.42
C ASN A 162 3.49 13.13 -13.04
N ASP A 163 2.96 12.05 -13.63
CA ASP A 163 1.62 12.07 -14.22
C ASP A 163 0.52 12.17 -13.14
N LEU A 164 0.86 11.85 -11.89
CA LEU A 164 0.00 11.99 -10.72
C LEU A 164 0.09 13.36 -10.05
N LYS A 165 0.93 14.27 -10.55
CA LYS A 165 1.26 15.55 -9.89
C LYS A 165 0.03 16.37 -9.44
N GLU A 166 -0.97 16.44 -10.31
CA GLU A 166 -2.20 17.23 -10.08
C GLU A 166 -3.36 16.37 -9.55
N CYS A 167 -3.14 15.08 -9.28
CA CYS A 167 -4.17 14.21 -8.70
C CYS A 167 -4.27 14.47 -7.18
N PRO A 168 -5.47 14.70 -6.61
CA PRO A 168 -5.65 14.91 -5.18
C PRO A 168 -5.66 13.59 -4.39
N LEU A 169 -4.62 12.77 -4.58
CA LEU A 169 -4.54 11.44 -3.99
C LEU A 169 -4.49 11.50 -2.45
N LYS A 170 -5.30 10.63 -1.85
CA LYS A 170 -5.27 10.24 -0.44
C LYS A 170 -4.62 8.87 -0.27
N THR A 171 -4.78 7.99 -1.26
CA THR A 171 -4.19 6.65 -1.26
C THR A 171 -3.42 6.42 -2.55
N LEU A 172 -2.17 6.00 -2.41
CA LEU A 172 -1.38 5.44 -3.51
C LEU A 172 -0.86 4.09 -3.08
N GLU A 173 -1.27 3.04 -3.79
CA GLU A 173 -0.77 1.69 -3.63
C GLU A 173 -0.19 1.21 -4.96
N VAL A 174 1.09 0.85 -4.94
CA VAL A 174 1.78 0.20 -6.05
C VAL A 174 2.46 -1.04 -5.48
N ASP A 175 1.94 -2.21 -5.86
CA ASP A 175 2.38 -3.50 -5.35
C ASP A 175 2.85 -4.41 -6.48
N SER A 176 4.16 -4.70 -6.50
CA SER A 176 4.78 -5.54 -7.52
C SER A 176 4.94 -7.02 -7.13
N ARG A 177 4.44 -7.43 -5.95
CA ARG A 177 4.57 -8.81 -5.43
C ARG A 177 4.02 -9.88 -6.38
N ALA A 178 3.10 -9.52 -7.27
CA ALA A 178 2.47 -10.42 -8.24
C ALA A 178 3.27 -10.61 -9.55
N GLY A 179 4.54 -10.17 -9.62
CA GLY A 179 5.48 -10.67 -10.63
C GLY A 179 5.96 -9.66 -11.67
N SER A 180 6.57 -8.54 -11.25
CA SER A 180 7.37 -7.76 -12.20
C SER A 180 8.59 -7.06 -11.64
N ASP A 181 9.54 -6.83 -12.54
CA ASP A 181 10.74 -6.01 -12.41
C ASP A 181 10.36 -4.51 -12.38
N MET A 182 9.53 -4.12 -11.41
CA MET A 182 9.05 -2.75 -11.21
C MET A 182 10.22 -1.85 -10.80
N LYS A 183 10.70 -1.02 -11.72
CA LYS A 183 11.86 -0.13 -11.55
C LYS A 183 11.45 1.32 -11.76
N PHE A 184 11.26 2.07 -10.66
CA PHE A 184 11.01 3.51 -10.72
C PHE A 184 11.55 4.22 -9.48
N SER A 185 11.64 5.54 -9.56
CA SER A 185 12.07 6.39 -8.45
C SER A 185 10.87 7.10 -7.83
N ILE A 186 10.85 7.23 -6.50
CA ILE A 186 9.86 8.03 -5.76
C ILE A 186 10.16 9.54 -5.82
N GLU A 187 11.29 9.96 -6.39
CA GLU A 187 11.69 11.36 -6.53
C GLU A 187 10.63 12.26 -7.17
N PRO A 188 9.72 11.84 -8.05
CA PRO A 188 8.66 12.73 -8.53
C PRO A 188 7.59 13.07 -7.48
N LEU A 189 7.48 12.35 -6.35
CA LEU A 189 6.46 12.64 -5.32
C LEU A 189 6.61 14.04 -4.71
N ARG A 190 7.83 14.61 -4.68
CA ARG A 190 8.06 16.01 -4.28
C ARG A 190 7.29 16.99 -5.16
N ASN A 191 7.04 16.67 -6.42
CA ASN A 191 6.36 17.55 -7.36
C ASN A 191 4.84 17.61 -7.13
N MET A 192 4.24 16.66 -6.41
CA MET A 192 2.79 16.62 -6.20
C MET A 192 2.26 17.94 -5.62
N THR A 193 1.29 18.54 -6.31
CA THR A 193 0.66 19.80 -5.91
C THR A 193 -0.21 19.60 -4.66
N HIS A 194 -0.82 18.41 -4.54
CA HIS A 194 -1.64 18.03 -3.40
C HIS A 194 -0.87 17.09 -2.46
N LYS A 195 -0.48 17.59 -1.29
CA LYS A 195 0.16 16.80 -0.23
C LYS A 195 -0.85 16.17 0.73
N ARG A 196 -1.79 15.39 0.18
CA ARG A 196 -2.97 14.86 0.90
C ARG A 196 -2.96 13.35 1.14
N LEU A 197 -1.85 12.68 0.79
CA LEU A 197 -1.71 11.25 1.05
C LEU A 197 -1.89 10.96 2.54
N THR A 198 -2.81 10.05 2.85
CA THR A 198 -2.98 9.44 4.16
C THR A 198 -2.36 8.05 4.17
N ASN A 199 -2.38 7.34 3.04
CA ASN A 199 -1.84 5.99 2.89
C ASN A 199 -0.91 5.93 1.68
N LEU A 200 0.34 5.49 1.89
CA LEU A 200 1.29 5.21 0.82
C LEU A 200 1.81 3.79 0.98
N THR A 201 1.53 2.95 -0.01
CA THR A 201 2.04 1.58 -0.09
C THR A 201 2.83 1.40 -1.38
N LEU A 202 4.12 1.12 -1.26
CA LEU A 202 5.03 0.82 -2.35
C LEU A 202 5.77 -0.48 -1.99
N SER A 203 5.30 -1.62 -2.47
CA SER A 203 5.91 -2.91 -2.10
C SER A 203 6.64 -3.56 -3.26
N GLY A 204 7.88 -3.96 -2.98
CA GLY A 204 8.67 -4.82 -3.86
C GLY A 204 8.47 -6.31 -3.58
N MET A 205 9.31 -7.15 -4.18
CA MET A 205 9.33 -8.60 -3.98
C MET A 205 10.56 -9.01 -3.17
N TYR A 206 10.38 -9.92 -2.20
CA TYR A 206 11.47 -10.49 -1.42
C TYR A 206 12.37 -11.40 -2.27
N GLY A 207 13.69 -11.38 -2.03
CA GLY A 207 14.63 -12.34 -2.62
C GLY A 207 15.10 -12.07 -4.05
N THR A 208 14.71 -10.97 -4.68
CA THR A 208 15.30 -10.55 -5.96
C THR A 208 16.41 -9.53 -5.76
N GLU A 209 17.46 -9.60 -6.57
CA GLU A 209 18.55 -8.62 -6.62
C GLU A 209 18.09 -7.23 -7.12
N HIS A 210 16.79 -7.03 -7.31
CA HIS A 210 16.19 -5.86 -7.95
C HIS A 210 15.07 -5.29 -7.10
N ARG A 211 15.43 -4.70 -5.95
CA ARG A 211 14.61 -3.73 -5.22
C ARG A 211 14.43 -2.46 -6.08
N GLY A 212 13.59 -2.55 -7.10
CA GLY A 212 13.54 -1.58 -8.20
C GLY A 212 12.89 -0.23 -7.86
N ILE A 213 12.16 -0.15 -6.75
CA ILE A 213 11.65 1.12 -6.23
C ILE A 213 12.77 1.80 -5.45
N THR A 214 13.16 3.00 -5.87
CA THR A 214 14.33 3.75 -5.35
C THR A 214 13.95 5.18 -4.96
N GLY A 215 14.83 5.86 -4.23
CA GLY A 215 14.71 7.28 -3.91
C GLY A 215 15.02 7.55 -2.44
N ASP A 216 14.90 8.82 -2.04
CA ASP A 216 15.20 9.25 -0.68
C ASP A 216 13.91 9.57 0.11
N LEU A 217 13.83 9.11 1.37
CA LEU A 217 12.68 9.36 2.26
C LEU A 217 12.32 10.85 2.38
N SER A 218 13.28 11.78 2.24
CA SER A 218 13.04 13.22 2.29
C SER A 218 12.02 13.71 1.27
N VAL A 219 11.78 12.99 0.17
CA VAL A 219 10.75 13.37 -0.82
C VAL A 219 9.33 13.33 -0.26
N LEU A 220 9.13 12.59 0.83
CA LEU A 220 7.86 12.49 1.53
C LEU A 220 7.61 13.70 2.46
N GLN A 221 8.59 14.57 2.68
CA GLN A 221 8.39 15.78 3.47
C GLN A 221 7.21 16.60 2.92
N GLY A 222 6.36 17.04 3.85
CA GLY A 222 5.15 17.81 3.54
C GLY A 222 3.87 16.99 3.39
N PHE A 223 3.92 15.65 3.29
CA PHE A 223 2.73 14.80 3.42
C PHE A 223 2.33 14.62 4.89
N THR A 224 2.09 15.72 5.61
CA THR A 224 1.88 15.73 7.07
C THR A 224 0.62 15.01 7.54
N GLY A 225 -0.30 14.69 6.61
CA GLY A 225 -1.49 13.88 6.87
C GLY A 225 -1.30 12.37 6.69
N LEU A 226 -0.09 11.90 6.39
CA LEU A 226 0.20 10.49 6.18
C LEU A 226 0.07 9.73 7.51
N LYS A 227 -0.80 8.72 7.52
CA LYS A 227 -1.08 7.82 8.64
C LYS A 227 -0.32 6.50 8.53
N LYS A 228 -0.23 5.96 7.31
CA LYS A 228 0.44 4.69 7.04
C LYS A 228 1.45 4.82 5.91
N LEU A 229 2.70 4.45 6.21
CA LEU A 229 3.77 4.30 5.24
C LEU A 229 4.16 2.82 5.15
N SER A 230 4.00 2.21 3.98
CA SER A 230 4.42 0.83 3.71
C SER A 230 5.33 0.82 2.49
N ILE A 231 6.62 0.61 2.68
CA ILE A 231 7.65 0.66 1.63
C ILE A 231 8.52 -0.60 1.59
N SER A 232 8.02 -1.72 2.10
CA SER A 232 8.78 -2.97 2.22
C SER A 232 9.37 -3.47 0.90
N TYR A 233 10.59 -4.03 1.00
CA TYR A 233 11.35 -4.61 -0.11
C TYR A 233 11.70 -3.60 -1.21
N THR A 234 12.03 -2.37 -0.82
CA THR A 234 12.45 -1.30 -1.73
C THR A 234 13.88 -0.82 -1.44
N SER A 235 14.50 -0.15 -2.40
CA SER A 235 15.80 0.52 -2.23
C SER A 235 15.62 1.98 -1.80
N ILE A 236 14.51 2.30 -1.15
CA ILE A 236 14.31 3.64 -0.60
C ILE A 236 15.27 3.80 0.59
N GLY A 237 16.09 4.85 0.51
CA GLY A 237 17.11 5.19 1.50
C GLY A 237 16.83 6.56 2.13
N GLY A 238 17.88 7.15 2.69
CA GLY A 238 17.81 8.44 3.37
C GLY A 238 17.79 8.29 4.89
N ASN A 239 17.23 9.28 5.58
CA ASN A 239 17.26 9.35 7.04
C ASN A 239 15.84 9.47 7.62
N LEU A 240 15.61 8.82 8.76
CA LEU A 240 14.31 8.76 9.45
C LEU A 240 13.78 10.14 9.89
N SER A 241 14.66 11.11 10.14
CA SER A 241 14.30 12.50 10.44
C SER A 241 13.36 13.14 9.41
N ALA A 242 13.34 12.61 8.17
CA ALA A 242 12.38 13.00 7.14
C ALA A 242 10.91 12.78 7.55
N LEU A 243 10.63 11.88 8.48
CA LEU A 243 9.28 11.53 8.95
C LEU A 243 8.84 12.32 10.20
N SER A 244 9.72 13.13 10.79
CA SER A 244 9.46 13.81 12.07
C SER A 244 8.26 14.77 12.08
N GLY A 245 7.91 15.35 10.93
CA GLY A 245 6.78 16.26 10.77
C GLY A 245 5.41 15.59 10.57
N PHE A 246 5.32 14.26 10.64
CA PHE A 246 4.13 13.50 10.23
C PHE A 246 3.24 13.22 11.44
N ALA A 247 2.61 14.26 12.00
CA ALA A 247 1.88 14.17 13.27
C ALA A 247 0.78 13.09 13.34
N GLU A 248 0.27 12.64 12.19
CA GLU A 248 -0.76 11.59 12.08
C GLU A 248 -0.20 10.20 11.78
N LEU A 249 1.11 10.03 11.61
CA LEU A 249 1.72 8.75 11.26
C LEU A 249 1.61 7.76 12.42
N GLU A 250 0.94 6.65 12.14
CA GLU A 250 0.62 5.56 13.08
C GLU A 250 1.58 4.38 12.90
N GLY A 251 2.02 4.10 11.67
CA GLY A 251 2.91 2.97 11.39
C GLY A 251 3.81 3.13 10.16
N VAL A 252 5.03 2.63 10.31
CA VAL A 252 6.05 2.52 9.26
C VAL A 252 6.37 1.04 9.03
N TYR A 253 6.04 0.54 7.85
CA TYR A 253 6.30 -0.84 7.42
C TYR A 253 7.34 -0.81 6.31
N ALA A 254 8.59 -1.10 6.65
CA ALA A 254 9.73 -0.86 5.79
C ALA A 254 10.76 -2.00 5.85
N SER A 255 10.26 -3.23 5.99
CA SER A 255 11.06 -4.44 5.89
C SER A 255 11.99 -4.37 4.69
N GLU A 256 13.26 -4.73 4.88
CA GLU A 256 14.25 -4.76 3.81
C GLU A 256 14.51 -3.41 3.10
N CYS A 257 14.47 -2.28 3.83
CA CYS A 257 14.81 -0.95 3.29
C CYS A 257 16.19 -0.45 3.74
N ASN A 258 16.74 0.54 3.03
CA ASN A 258 18.13 0.99 3.21
C ASN A 258 18.26 2.42 3.80
N PHE A 259 17.31 2.83 4.64
CA PHE A 259 17.42 4.10 5.38
C PHE A 259 17.84 3.86 6.83
N GLU A 260 18.47 4.87 7.42
CA GLU A 260 18.99 4.88 8.79
C GLU A 260 18.41 6.05 9.58
N GLY A 261 18.85 6.22 10.83
CA GLY A 261 18.53 7.39 11.63
C GLY A 261 18.06 7.06 13.04
N ASP A 262 17.60 8.08 13.74
CA ASP A 262 17.19 7.98 15.12
C ASP A 262 15.71 7.63 15.22
N LEU A 263 15.37 6.51 15.85
CA LEU A 263 13.97 6.06 16.00
C LEU A 263 13.11 7.03 16.79
N THR A 264 13.72 7.91 17.59
CA THR A 264 13.02 8.95 18.32
C THR A 264 12.53 10.08 17.42
N ASP A 265 12.98 10.17 16.17
CA ASP A 265 12.43 11.08 15.16
C ASP A 265 11.01 10.69 14.71
N LEU A 266 10.61 9.43 14.90
CA LEU A 266 9.25 9.01 14.61
C LEU A 266 8.24 9.78 15.47
N PRO A 267 7.12 10.23 14.89
CA PRO A 267 6.16 11.09 15.57
C PRO A 267 5.43 10.37 16.71
N PRO A 268 4.80 11.11 17.64
CA PRO A 268 4.26 10.53 18.89
C PRO A 268 3.20 9.45 18.69
N LYS A 269 2.40 9.56 17.62
CA LYS A 269 1.37 8.56 17.28
C LYS A 269 1.93 7.30 16.63
N CYS A 270 3.19 7.30 16.21
CA CYS A 270 3.78 6.16 15.52
C CYS A 270 4.06 5.05 16.53
N TYR A 271 3.30 3.96 16.45
CA TYR A 271 3.37 2.84 17.39
C TYR A 271 3.84 1.54 16.74
N VAL A 272 4.02 1.52 15.42
CA VAL A 272 4.63 0.38 14.71
C VAL A 272 5.78 0.85 13.85
N PHE A 273 6.90 0.14 13.95
CA PHE A 273 8.03 0.25 13.05
C PHE A 273 8.51 -1.14 12.66
N SER A 274 8.72 -1.37 11.37
CA SER A 274 9.46 -2.54 10.90
C SER A 274 10.48 -2.15 9.85
N ASN A 275 11.72 -2.58 10.06
CA ASN A 275 12.75 -2.62 9.03
C ASN A 275 13.75 -3.69 9.45
N ASN A 276 13.43 -4.96 9.14
CA ASN A 276 14.41 -6.03 9.30
C ASN A 276 15.59 -5.69 8.40
N ALA A 277 16.66 -5.19 9.01
CA ALA A 277 17.66 -4.32 8.39
C ALA A 277 17.95 -4.70 6.93
N GLY A 278 17.45 -3.91 5.97
CA GLY A 278 17.48 -4.30 4.57
C GLY A 278 18.85 -4.53 3.99
N SER A 279 19.89 -4.01 4.63
CA SER A 279 21.21 -4.59 4.52
C SER A 279 21.71 -4.91 5.92
N LYS A 280 22.65 -5.86 6.05
CA LYS A 280 23.40 -6.07 7.31
C LYS A 280 24.07 -4.79 7.85
N ASN A 281 24.09 -3.71 7.08
CA ASN A 281 24.73 -2.44 7.39
C ASN A 281 23.74 -1.30 7.70
N THR A 282 22.43 -1.56 7.74
CA THR A 282 21.45 -0.57 8.16
C THR A 282 21.36 -0.58 9.69
N TRP A 283 21.68 0.55 10.32
CA TRP A 283 21.71 0.72 11.77
C TRP A 283 20.86 1.91 12.19
N PHE A 284 20.13 1.74 13.29
CA PHE A 284 19.36 2.79 13.92
C PHE A 284 20.03 3.23 15.23
N THR A 285 19.73 4.46 15.63
CA THR A 285 20.12 5.03 16.93
C THR A 285 18.89 5.36 17.75
N TRP A 286 19.12 5.65 19.03
CA TRP A 286 18.08 6.12 19.93
C TRP A 286 18.60 7.25 20.83
N THR A 287 18.02 8.44 20.69
CA THR A 287 18.31 9.57 21.59
C THR A 287 17.61 9.39 22.94
N GLU A 288 18.35 9.54 24.04
CA GLU A 288 17.84 9.34 25.40
C GLU A 288 16.59 10.19 25.71
N ASP A 289 15.58 9.54 26.33
CA ASP A 289 14.31 10.08 26.86
C ASP A 289 13.44 10.84 25.81
N ALA A 290 13.80 10.80 24.53
CA ALA A 290 13.21 11.67 23.53
C ALA A 290 11.77 11.30 23.12
N ARG A 291 11.37 10.02 23.16
CA ARG A 291 9.98 9.64 22.82
C ARG A 291 9.05 9.91 23.99
N ALA A 292 9.45 9.58 25.22
CA ALA A 292 8.68 9.84 26.42
C ALA A 292 8.38 11.34 26.59
N PHE A 293 9.39 12.20 26.39
CA PHE A 293 9.19 13.65 26.47
C PHE A 293 8.17 14.19 25.46
N LYS A 294 8.01 13.53 24.32
CA LYS A 294 7.01 13.89 23.29
C LYS A 294 5.62 13.34 23.60
N GLY A 295 5.46 12.56 24.67
CA GLY A 295 4.23 11.84 24.98
C GLY A 295 3.90 10.79 23.93
N SER A 296 4.92 10.08 23.45
CA SER A 296 4.77 9.11 22.37
C SER A 296 4.14 7.81 22.83
N CYS A 297 3.56 7.10 21.87
CA CYS A 297 3.19 5.71 22.03
C CYS A 297 4.45 4.84 22.10
N VAL A 298 4.35 3.73 22.82
CA VAL A 298 5.28 2.61 22.75
C VAL A 298 5.40 2.17 21.30
N LEU A 299 6.63 2.13 20.82
CA LEU A 299 6.99 1.73 19.46
C LEU A 299 7.20 0.23 19.42
N SER A 300 6.25 -0.49 18.81
CA SER A 300 6.38 -1.90 18.48
C SER A 300 7.34 -2.09 17.31
N ILE A 301 8.32 -2.97 17.48
CA ILE A 301 9.35 -3.37 16.53
C ILE A 301 9.19 -4.87 16.27
N GLU A 302 8.35 -5.21 15.30
CA GLU A 302 7.88 -6.60 15.05
C GLU A 302 8.96 -7.53 14.48
N PHE A 303 9.97 -6.96 13.82
CA PHE A 303 11.08 -7.71 13.24
C PHE A 303 12.41 -7.11 13.71
N PRO A 304 13.45 -7.93 14.00
CA PRO A 304 14.71 -7.44 14.50
C PRO A 304 15.34 -6.36 13.59
N ILE A 305 15.44 -5.15 14.11
CA ILE A 305 16.24 -4.06 13.52
C ILE A 305 17.67 -4.14 14.08
N ASN A 306 18.65 -3.50 13.45
CA ASN A 306 19.96 -3.31 14.10
C ASN A 306 19.95 -1.95 14.83
N LEU A 307 20.30 -1.94 16.11
CA LEU A 307 20.37 -0.78 16.99
C LEU A 307 21.76 -0.70 17.63
N LYS A 308 22.31 0.50 17.79
CA LYS A 308 23.55 0.66 18.57
C LYS A 308 23.39 0.13 20.00
N GLY A 309 24.31 -0.72 20.44
CA GLY A 309 24.27 -1.33 21.77
C GLY A 309 24.31 -0.29 22.90
N SER A 310 25.03 0.82 22.68
CA SER A 310 25.05 1.98 23.58
C SER A 310 23.69 2.64 23.78
N ASP A 311 22.76 2.43 22.84
CA ASP A 311 21.47 3.10 22.80
C ASP A 311 20.35 2.19 23.32
N LEU A 312 20.61 0.89 23.47
CA LEU A 312 19.61 -0.11 23.85
C LEU A 312 19.01 0.16 25.24
N TYR A 313 19.86 0.46 26.23
CA TYR A 313 19.37 0.79 27.57
C TYR A 313 18.46 2.02 27.54
N PHE A 314 18.88 3.08 26.85
CA PHE A 314 18.09 4.31 26.72
C PHE A 314 16.78 4.06 26.00
N MET A 315 16.78 3.23 24.93
CA MET A 315 15.56 2.84 24.25
C MET A 315 14.58 2.15 25.20
N VAL A 316 15.03 1.14 25.94
CA VAL A 316 14.16 0.36 26.84
C VAL A 316 13.61 1.24 27.95
N LYS A 317 14.44 2.10 28.55
CA LYS A 317 14.06 3.09 29.56
C LYS A 317 13.06 4.14 29.05
N ASP A 318 13.27 4.65 27.84
CA ASP A 318 12.37 5.63 27.23
C ASP A 318 11.00 4.99 26.89
N GLN A 319 11.01 3.75 26.41
CA GLN A 319 9.80 2.98 26.08
C GLN A 319 8.99 2.57 27.32
N SER A 320 9.62 2.32 28.47
CA SER A 320 8.95 1.90 29.71
C SER A 320 8.10 2.99 30.38
N VAL A 321 8.16 4.21 29.86
CA VAL A 321 7.32 5.34 30.30
C VAL A 321 6.48 5.94 29.16
N CYS A 322 6.49 5.31 27.99
CA CYS A 322 5.63 5.67 26.87
C CYS A 322 4.20 5.15 27.05
N PHE A 323 3.26 5.73 26.31
CA PHE A 323 1.84 5.37 26.39
C PHE A 323 1.51 4.14 25.52
N PRO A 324 0.52 3.33 25.92
CA PRO A 324 -0.13 2.40 25.01
C PRO A 324 -0.65 3.09 23.75
N ALA A 325 -0.64 2.39 22.61
CA ALA A 325 -1.32 2.90 21.43
C ALA A 325 -2.84 2.88 21.63
N GLU A 326 -3.52 3.90 21.10
CA GLU A 326 -4.98 4.00 21.06
C GLU A 326 -5.45 3.80 19.61
N ASP A 327 -5.66 2.55 19.20
CA ASP A 327 -6.17 2.18 17.88
C ASP A 327 -7.40 1.24 17.99
N GLU A 328 -8.09 1.02 16.86
CA GLU A 328 -9.32 0.21 16.80
C GLU A 328 -9.09 -1.29 17.11
N ASP A 329 -7.85 -1.79 16.98
CA ASP A 329 -7.45 -3.20 17.14
C ASP A 329 -6.71 -3.48 18.45
N LYS A 330 -6.76 -2.54 19.42
CA LYS A 330 -6.00 -2.61 20.68
C LYS A 330 -6.12 -3.94 21.42
N GLU A 331 -7.29 -4.59 21.41
CA GLU A 331 -7.52 -5.87 22.13
C GLU A 331 -6.69 -7.05 21.62
N ASN A 332 -6.27 -7.02 20.35
CA ASN A 332 -5.50 -8.12 19.72
C ASN A 332 -4.03 -7.75 19.47
N ARG A 333 -3.62 -6.52 19.83
CA ARG A 333 -2.30 -6.00 19.52
C ARG A 333 -1.24 -6.60 20.45
N GLN A 334 -0.22 -7.22 19.86
CA GLN A 334 1.01 -7.53 20.58
C GLN A 334 1.99 -6.36 20.39
N SER A 335 2.41 -5.74 21.50
CA SER A 335 3.54 -4.80 21.49
C SER A 335 4.81 -5.61 21.66
N ILE A 336 5.61 -5.68 20.59
CA ILE A 336 6.81 -6.52 20.49
C ILE A 336 8.00 -5.59 20.30
N ILE A 337 9.12 -5.85 20.97
CA ILE A 337 10.37 -5.14 20.73
C ILE A 337 11.43 -6.18 20.39
N CYS A 338 11.80 -6.23 19.11
CA CYS A 338 12.86 -7.11 18.60
C CYS A 338 14.02 -6.26 18.07
N VAL A 339 15.23 -6.45 18.62
CA VAL A 339 16.43 -5.71 18.19
C VAL A 339 17.67 -6.61 18.19
N ASN A 340 18.60 -6.31 17.29
CA ASN A 340 19.97 -6.80 17.30
C ASN A 340 20.92 -5.63 17.60
N THR A 341 22.01 -5.89 18.29
CA THR A 341 22.99 -4.89 18.70
C THR A 341 24.38 -5.17 18.13
N ASP A 342 25.25 -4.16 18.09
CA ASP A 342 26.65 -4.32 17.63
C ASP A 342 27.56 -4.91 18.71
N ASP A 343 27.09 -5.02 19.95
CA ASP A 343 27.84 -5.51 21.08
C ASP A 343 27.24 -6.79 21.70
N ASN A 344 26.23 -7.40 21.08
CA ASN A 344 25.53 -8.57 21.60
C ASN A 344 25.05 -8.31 23.05
N HIS A 345 24.33 -7.20 23.21
CA HIS A 345 23.64 -6.72 24.41
C HIS A 345 24.50 -6.60 25.67
N GLN A 346 25.83 -6.60 25.52
CA GLN A 346 26.73 -6.58 26.67
C GLN A 346 26.60 -5.28 27.47
N GLN A 347 26.46 -4.12 26.82
CA GLN A 347 26.23 -2.86 27.54
C GLN A 347 24.88 -2.86 28.26
N PHE A 348 23.82 -3.35 27.61
CA PHE A 348 22.48 -3.40 28.22
C PHE A 348 22.46 -4.20 29.52
N LEU A 349 23.19 -5.32 29.59
CA LEU A 349 23.28 -6.14 30.80
C LEU A 349 23.99 -5.46 31.98
N LEU A 350 24.76 -4.38 31.76
CA LEU A 350 25.43 -3.66 32.84
C LEU A 350 24.46 -2.81 33.67
N ASP A 351 23.43 -2.28 33.02
CA ASP A 351 22.51 -1.29 33.60
C ASP A 351 21.06 -1.80 33.73
N CYS A 352 20.71 -2.91 33.07
CA CYS A 352 19.37 -3.50 33.13
C CYS A 352 19.08 -4.16 34.49
N ASP A 353 17.85 -4.00 34.98
CA ASP A 353 17.34 -4.67 36.16
C ASP A 353 15.88 -5.14 35.96
N ASN A 354 15.37 -5.93 36.93
CA ASN A 354 13.99 -6.42 36.87
C ASN A 354 12.94 -5.31 37.01
N LEU A 355 13.30 -4.15 37.58
CA LEU A 355 12.39 -3.02 37.72
C LEU A 355 12.12 -2.40 36.34
N LEU A 356 13.18 -2.14 35.57
CA LEU A 356 13.09 -1.64 34.21
C LEU A 356 12.23 -2.56 33.32
N LEU A 357 12.43 -3.87 33.40
CA LEU A 357 11.63 -4.84 32.62
C LEU A 357 10.16 -4.86 33.09
N SER A 358 9.91 -4.71 34.39
CA SER A 358 8.55 -4.63 34.94
C SER A 358 7.84 -3.35 34.48
N ASP A 359 8.54 -2.22 34.46
CA ASP A 359 8.01 -0.95 33.95
C ASP A 359 7.68 -1.05 32.45
N LEU A 360 8.53 -1.73 31.67
CA LEU A 360 8.28 -1.97 30.25
C LEU A 360 7.01 -2.83 30.01
N ILE A 361 6.79 -3.86 30.83
CA ILE A 361 5.55 -4.66 30.83
C ILE A 361 4.35 -3.78 31.19
N ALA A 362 4.49 -2.88 32.16
CA ALA A 362 3.42 -1.95 32.56
C ALA A 362 3.02 -0.98 31.42
N SER A 363 3.95 -0.70 30.49
CA SER A 363 3.70 -0.01 29.22
C SER A 363 3.10 -0.91 28.12
N GLU A 364 2.54 -2.06 28.47
CA GLU A 364 1.91 -3.04 27.57
C GLU A 364 2.89 -3.75 26.61
N VAL A 365 4.20 -3.78 26.88
CA VAL A 365 5.13 -4.61 26.09
C VAL A 365 4.98 -6.09 26.45
N THR A 366 4.57 -6.86 25.45
CA THR A 366 4.28 -8.30 25.57
C THR A 366 5.49 -9.18 25.28
N LYS A 367 6.47 -8.68 24.51
CA LYS A 367 7.68 -9.39 24.13
C LYS A 367 8.86 -8.44 23.98
N LEU A 368 10.01 -8.81 24.57
CA LEU A 368 11.30 -8.18 24.36
C LEU A 368 12.32 -9.25 23.97
N GLU A 369 12.84 -9.16 22.75
CA GLU A 369 13.87 -10.04 22.21
C GLU A 369 15.07 -9.20 21.77
N ILE A 370 16.24 -9.53 22.31
CA ILE A 370 17.49 -8.80 22.06
C ILE A 370 18.55 -9.81 21.62
N ASP A 371 19.09 -9.65 20.42
CA ASP A 371 20.08 -10.57 19.82
C ASP A 371 19.63 -12.05 19.86
N GLY A 372 18.33 -12.29 19.67
CA GLY A 372 17.74 -13.64 19.74
C GLY A 372 17.56 -14.19 21.15
N VAL A 373 17.86 -13.42 22.19
CA VAL A 373 17.62 -13.77 23.60
C VAL A 373 16.30 -13.15 24.06
N LEU A 374 15.43 -13.96 24.65
CA LEU A 374 14.16 -13.51 25.21
C LEU A 374 14.36 -12.94 26.61
N PHE A 375 13.90 -11.70 26.80
CA PHE A 375 13.85 -11.03 28.10
C PHE A 375 12.45 -11.00 28.68
N ILE A 376 11.47 -10.71 27.82
CA ILE A 376 10.05 -10.73 28.16
C ILE A 376 9.34 -11.59 27.12
N GLU A 377 8.46 -12.49 27.57
CA GLU A 377 7.56 -13.27 26.72
C GLU A 377 6.18 -13.37 27.37
N ASN A 378 5.12 -13.14 26.60
CA ASN A 378 3.73 -13.12 27.10
C ASN A 378 3.52 -12.19 28.31
N SER A 379 4.23 -11.06 28.35
CA SER A 379 4.21 -10.09 29.46
C SER A 379 4.80 -10.62 30.78
N GLU A 380 5.67 -11.63 30.72
CA GLU A 380 6.42 -12.15 31.86
C GLU A 380 7.93 -12.02 31.62
N ILE A 381 8.69 -11.70 32.68
CA ILE A 381 10.15 -11.70 32.62
C ILE A 381 10.63 -13.16 32.60
N VAL A 382 11.35 -13.54 31.55
CA VAL A 382 11.82 -14.93 31.33
C VAL A 382 13.34 -15.06 31.37
N TYR A 383 14.08 -13.94 31.43
CA TYR A 383 15.54 -13.97 31.44
C TYR A 383 16.12 -14.28 32.82
N GLU A 384 16.87 -15.37 32.92
CA GLU A 384 17.44 -15.87 34.19
C GLU A 384 18.77 -15.20 34.59
N GLY A 385 19.34 -14.32 33.76
CA GLY A 385 20.66 -13.72 34.00
C GLY A 385 20.67 -12.44 34.84
N LEU A 386 19.51 -11.90 35.22
CA LEU A 386 19.37 -10.71 36.08
C LEU A 386 19.26 -11.17 37.55
N GLY A 387 20.41 -11.51 38.15
CA GLY A 387 20.54 -11.98 39.54
C GLY A 387 20.94 -10.92 40.52
#